data_AF-A0A0G0G3J9-F1
#
_entry.id   AF-A0A0G0G3J9-F1
#
_cell.length_a   1.000
_cell.length_b   1.000
_cell.length_c   1.000
_cell.angle_alpha   90.00
_cell.angle_beta   90.00
_cell.angle_gamma   90.00
#
_symmetry.space_group_name_H-M   'P 1'
#
loop_
_entity.id
_entity.type
_entity.pdbx_description
1 polymer ?
#
loop_
_entity_poly.entity_id
_entity_poly.type
_entity_poly.pdbx_seq_one_letter_code
_entity_poly.pdbx_strand_id
1 'polypeptide(L)'
;MAIFSTVGLAYYNNYNQETKLKSDAKKLVGIIELSKKKAYSSDLKESCSDFSGYRVTINAGSYSFSFGCGGSYETVQSYSFSTSITATIGTGNLDFKPLGLGTNLTINSIRLKNSIISQCLDITISPIGIVEMNETLFSC
;
A
#
# COMPACT_ATOMS: atom_id res chain seq x y z
N MET A 1 -25.35 37.15 -8.20
CA MET A 1 -25.11 35.89 -7.46
C MET A 1 -24.23 34.98 -8.32
N ALA A 2 -22.90 35.02 -8.16
CA ALA A 2 -21.98 34.15 -8.91
C ALA A 2 -20.78 33.69 -8.06
N ILE A 3 -20.87 33.85 -6.74
CA ILE A 3 -19.77 33.60 -5.79
C ILE A 3 -19.95 32.29 -5.03
N PHE A 4 -21.11 31.64 -5.13
CA PHE A 4 -21.40 30.37 -4.45
C PHE A 4 -21.01 29.13 -5.28
N SER A 5 -20.92 29.25 -6.61
CA SER A 5 -20.56 28.14 -7.49
C SER A 5 -19.04 27.88 -7.54
N THR A 6 -18.21 28.91 -7.40
CA THR A 6 -16.75 28.78 -7.50
C THR A 6 -16.12 28.15 -6.25
N VAL A 7 -16.58 28.52 -5.04
CA VAL A 7 -16.08 27.93 -3.79
C VAL A 7 -16.52 26.46 -3.65
N GLY A 8 -17.73 26.13 -4.10
CA GLY A 8 -18.24 24.76 -4.10
C GLY A 8 -17.41 23.82 -4.99
N LEU A 9 -16.99 24.28 -6.16
CA LEU A 9 -16.16 23.48 -7.08
C LEU A 9 -14.76 23.20 -6.53
N ALA A 10 -14.12 24.17 -5.89
CA ALA A 10 -12.80 23.99 -5.27
C ALA A 10 -12.86 23.00 -4.09
N TYR A 11 -13.87 23.14 -3.23
CA TYR A 11 -14.08 22.22 -2.11
C TYR A 11 -14.40 20.80 -2.58
N TYR A 12 -15.26 20.65 -3.60
CA TYR A 12 -15.59 19.36 -4.19
C TYR A 12 -14.38 18.67 -4.82
N ASN A 13 -13.52 19.42 -5.51
CA ASN A 13 -12.27 18.88 -6.05
C ASN A 13 -11.37 18.36 -4.92
N ASN A 14 -11.19 19.13 -3.84
CA ASN A 14 -10.37 18.72 -2.70
C ASN A 14 -10.90 17.43 -2.07
N TYR A 15 -12.20 17.36 -1.78
CA TYR A 15 -12.82 16.15 -1.22
C TYR A 15 -12.62 14.90 -2.10
N ASN A 16 -12.72 15.06 -3.43
CA ASN A 16 -12.45 13.95 -4.36
C ASN A 16 -10.99 13.51 -4.33
N GLN A 17 -10.04 14.45 -4.18
CA GLN A 17 -8.61 14.14 -4.06
C GLN A 17 -8.28 13.44 -2.73
N GLU A 18 -8.92 13.88 -1.64
CA GLU A 18 -8.82 13.21 -0.33
C GLU A 18 -9.37 11.78 -0.39
N THR A 19 -10.53 11.59 -1.02
CA THR A 19 -11.16 10.28 -1.19
C THR A 19 -10.27 9.35 -2.02
N LYS A 20 -9.65 9.85 -3.09
CA LYS A 20 -8.67 9.09 -3.88
C LYS A 20 -7.47 8.68 -3.04
N LEU A 21 -6.91 9.60 -2.25
CA LEU A 21 -5.77 9.33 -1.37
C LEU A 21 -6.08 8.22 -0.37
N LYS A 22 -7.23 8.31 0.30
CA LYS A 22 -7.70 7.28 1.24
C LYS A 22 -7.99 5.95 0.55
N SER A 23 -8.55 5.97 -0.67
CA SER A 23 -8.84 4.76 -1.44
C SER A 23 -7.57 4.01 -1.83
N ASP A 24 -6.56 4.72 -2.35
CA ASP A 24 -5.28 4.12 -2.72
C ASP A 24 -4.52 3.61 -1.47
N ALA A 25 -4.58 4.35 -0.35
CA ALA A 25 -4.04 3.88 0.92
C ALA A 25 -4.73 2.59 1.41
N LYS A 26 -6.06 2.53 1.36
CA LYS A 26 -6.84 1.33 1.75
C LYS A 26 -6.53 0.13 0.88
N LYS A 27 -6.35 0.31 -0.43
CA LYS A 27 -5.92 -0.76 -1.33
C LYS A 27 -4.53 -1.28 -0.99
N LEU A 28 -3.60 -0.37 -0.69
CA LEU A 28 -2.24 -0.73 -0.27
C LEU A 28 -2.26 -1.50 1.06
N VAL A 29 -3.00 -1.04 2.08
CA VAL A 29 -3.17 -1.79 3.33
C VAL A 29 -3.79 -3.16 3.07
N GLY A 30 -4.83 -3.21 2.23
CA GLY A 30 -5.50 -4.45 1.86
C GLY A 30 -4.56 -5.48 1.24
N ILE A 31 -3.66 -5.06 0.33
CA ILE A 31 -2.72 -5.99 -0.29
C ILE A 31 -1.62 -6.45 0.66
N ILE A 32 -1.17 -5.59 1.59
CA ILE A 32 -0.19 -5.95 2.62
C ILE A 32 -0.79 -6.96 3.61
N GLU A 33 -2.04 -6.76 4.04
CA GLU A 33 -2.73 -7.72 4.91
C GLU A 33 -3.04 -9.03 4.17
N LEU A 34 -3.41 -8.97 2.89
CA LEU A 34 -3.64 -10.16 2.07
C LEU A 34 -2.36 -10.97 1.89
N SER A 35 -1.23 -10.31 1.58
CA SER A 35 0.05 -10.99 1.39
C SER A 35 0.52 -11.67 2.67
N LYS A 36 0.39 -11.01 3.82
CA LYS A 36 0.65 -11.60 5.14
C LYS A 36 -0.19 -12.83 5.38
N LYS A 37 -1.52 -12.75 5.17
CA LYS A 37 -2.44 -13.88 5.39
C LYS A 37 -2.11 -15.07 4.50
N LYS A 38 -1.91 -14.84 3.19
CA LYS A 38 -1.56 -15.89 2.23
C LYS A 38 -0.21 -16.54 2.54
N ALA A 39 0.78 -15.74 2.96
CA ALA A 39 2.07 -16.28 3.39
C ALA A 39 1.90 -17.16 4.63
N TYR A 40 1.19 -16.69 5.66
CA TYR A 40 1.03 -17.45 6.91
C TYR A 40 0.23 -18.73 6.75
N SER A 41 -0.78 -18.74 5.87
CA SER A 41 -1.55 -19.95 5.57
C SER A 41 -0.85 -20.87 4.56
N SER A 42 0.33 -20.51 4.08
CA SER A 42 1.02 -21.18 2.97
C SER A 42 0.09 -21.43 1.78
N ASP A 43 -0.72 -20.42 1.45
CA ASP A 43 -1.67 -20.49 0.33
C ASP A 43 -0.89 -20.44 -0.97
N LEU A 44 -0.75 -21.59 -1.62
CA LEU A 44 0.05 -21.72 -2.83
C LEU A 44 -0.75 -21.22 -4.04
N LYS A 45 -0.19 -20.25 -4.78
CA LYS A 45 -0.72 -19.84 -6.09
C LYS A 45 -0.62 -20.99 -7.10
N GLU A 46 0.48 -21.73 -7.04
CA GLU A 46 0.81 -22.86 -7.90
C GLU A 46 1.68 -23.87 -7.14
N SER A 47 1.83 -25.07 -7.68
CA SER A 47 2.67 -26.12 -7.08
C SER A 47 4.10 -25.62 -6.87
N CYS A 48 4.50 -25.52 -5.60
CA CYS A 48 5.82 -25.06 -5.21
C CYS A 48 6.38 -25.96 -4.11
N SER A 49 7.50 -26.60 -4.36
CA SER A 49 8.17 -27.47 -3.38
C SER A 49 8.88 -26.68 -2.27
N ASP A 50 9.32 -25.46 -2.57
CA ASP A 50 10.05 -24.57 -1.66
C ASP A 50 9.37 -23.20 -1.59
N PHE A 51 8.23 -23.15 -0.89
CA PHE A 51 7.45 -21.93 -0.78
C PHE A 51 8.18 -20.88 0.07
N SER A 52 8.58 -19.79 -0.56
CA SER A 52 9.37 -18.73 0.07
C SER A 52 8.50 -17.64 0.73
N GLY A 53 7.20 -17.59 0.43
CA GLY A 53 6.26 -16.61 0.96
C GLY A 53 5.66 -15.70 -0.10
N TYR A 54 5.27 -14.49 0.31
CA TYR A 54 4.75 -13.45 -0.56
C TYR A 54 5.49 -12.13 -0.35
N ARG A 55 5.63 -11.36 -1.43
CA ARG A 55 6.28 -10.04 -1.43
C ARG A 55 5.32 -8.97 -1.88
N VAL A 56 5.31 -7.84 -1.18
CA VAL A 56 4.75 -6.59 -1.70
C VAL A 56 5.90 -5.64 -2.02
N THR A 57 6.03 -5.23 -3.28
CA THR A 57 7.01 -4.23 -3.71
C THR A 57 6.31 -2.91 -3.93
N ILE A 58 6.74 -1.88 -3.21
CA ILE A 58 6.17 -0.53 -3.26
C ILE A 58 7.15 0.38 -4.00
N ASN A 59 6.67 1.01 -5.05
CA ASN A 59 7.36 2.03 -5.82
C ASN A 59 6.67 3.38 -5.62
N ALA A 60 7.28 4.46 -6.09
CA ALA A 60 6.73 5.81 -5.92
C ALA A 60 5.31 5.96 -6.50
N GLY A 61 4.98 5.33 -7.64
CA GLY A 61 3.67 5.47 -8.30
C GLY A 61 2.83 4.20 -8.33
N SER A 62 3.29 3.10 -7.73
CA SER A 62 2.66 1.79 -7.89
C SER A 62 3.08 0.82 -6.80
N TYR A 63 2.38 -0.32 -6.72
CA TYR A 63 2.87 -1.48 -6.00
C TYR A 63 2.62 -2.77 -6.80
N SER A 64 3.37 -3.80 -6.48
CA SER A 64 3.14 -5.17 -6.95
C SER A 64 3.07 -6.15 -5.79
N PHE A 65 2.30 -7.21 -6.01
CA PHE A 65 2.14 -8.35 -5.12
C PHE A 65 2.63 -9.59 -5.83
N SER A 66 3.58 -10.30 -5.23
CA SER A 66 4.32 -11.39 -5.86
C SER A 66 4.33 -12.64 -4.98
N PHE A 67 4.20 -13.80 -5.63
CA PHE A 67 4.31 -15.13 -5.04
C PHE A 67 5.78 -15.60 -5.07
N GLY A 68 6.29 -16.10 -3.96
CA GLY A 68 7.67 -16.55 -3.80
C GLY A 68 7.79 -18.08 -3.83
N CYS A 69 8.57 -18.62 -4.77
CA CYS A 69 8.88 -20.05 -4.87
C CYS A 69 10.35 -20.28 -5.24
N GLY A 70 11.07 -21.12 -4.49
CA GLY A 70 12.48 -21.43 -4.74
C GLY A 70 13.39 -20.19 -4.75
N GLY A 71 13.07 -19.20 -3.92
CA GLY A 71 13.78 -17.90 -3.87
C GLY A 71 13.46 -16.93 -5.00
N SER A 72 12.62 -17.32 -5.97
CA SER A 72 12.16 -16.45 -7.07
C SER A 72 10.78 -15.87 -6.76
N TYR A 73 10.54 -14.62 -7.17
CA TYR A 73 9.25 -13.94 -6.95
C TYR A 73 8.59 -13.60 -8.28
N GLU A 74 7.36 -14.08 -8.46
CA GLU A 74 6.55 -13.83 -9.65
C GLU A 74 5.38 -12.91 -9.30
N THR A 75 5.18 -11.86 -10.08
CA THR A 75 4.07 -10.92 -9.89
C THR A 75 2.72 -11.58 -10.15
N VAL A 76 1.87 -11.59 -9.11
CA VAL A 76 0.48 -12.05 -9.16
C VAL A 76 -0.45 -10.91 -9.52
N GLN A 77 -0.17 -9.71 -8.99
CA GLN A 77 -0.98 -8.52 -9.22
C GLN A 77 -0.10 -7.27 -9.16
N SER A 78 -0.47 -6.25 -9.92
CA SER A 78 0.09 -4.91 -9.78
C SER A 78 -1.02 -3.87 -9.76
N TYR A 79 -0.73 -2.72 -9.18
CA TYR A 79 -1.63 -1.58 -9.12
C TYR A 79 -0.84 -0.28 -9.27
N SER A 80 -1.34 0.63 -10.10
CA SER A 80 -0.82 2.00 -10.19
C SER A 80 -1.68 2.91 -9.33
N PHE A 81 -1.04 3.72 -8.49
CA PHE A 81 -1.75 4.76 -7.76
C PHE A 81 -2.39 5.75 -8.74
N SER A 82 -3.40 6.49 -8.27
CA SER A 82 -3.97 7.59 -9.04
C SER A 82 -2.86 8.59 -9.39
N THR A 83 -2.94 9.24 -10.55
CA THR A 83 -1.85 10.08 -11.11
C THR A 83 -1.31 11.17 -10.20
N SER A 84 -2.08 11.66 -9.23
CA SER A 84 -1.65 12.68 -8.26
C SER A 84 -1.07 12.10 -6.96
N ILE A 85 -1.06 10.78 -6.80
CA ILE A 85 -0.69 10.09 -5.56
C ILE A 85 0.65 9.39 -5.73
N THR A 86 1.56 9.61 -4.79
CA THR A 86 2.86 8.94 -4.76
C THR A 86 3.26 8.48 -3.37
N ALA A 87 3.94 7.33 -3.28
CA ALA A 87 4.67 6.92 -2.10
C ALA A 87 5.97 7.71 -1.98
N THR A 88 6.12 8.46 -0.90
CA THR A 88 7.28 9.32 -0.62
C THR A 88 8.19 8.77 0.47
N ILE A 89 7.67 7.86 1.29
CA ILE A 89 8.40 7.09 2.31
C ILE A 89 7.94 5.64 2.21
N GLY A 90 8.84 4.70 2.49
CA GLY A 90 8.50 3.27 2.57
C GLY A 90 8.41 2.57 1.23
N THR A 91 9.15 3.03 0.22
CA THR A 91 9.36 2.28 -1.03
C THR A 91 10.35 1.15 -0.82
N GLY A 92 10.11 -0.01 -1.43
CA GLY A 92 10.95 -1.20 -1.30
C GLY A 92 10.10 -2.46 -1.14
N ASN A 93 10.69 -3.51 -0.58
CA ASN A 93 10.06 -4.83 -0.46
C ASN A 93 9.58 -5.09 0.97
N LEU A 94 8.37 -5.61 1.08
CA LEU A 94 7.79 -6.20 2.28
C LEU A 94 7.65 -7.70 2.05
N ASP A 95 8.51 -8.48 2.70
CA ASP A 95 8.58 -9.93 2.53
C ASP A 95 7.90 -10.64 3.69
N PHE A 96 6.81 -11.32 3.38
CA PHE A 96 6.04 -12.14 4.31
C PHE A 96 6.35 -13.61 4.07
N LYS A 97 6.89 -14.27 5.08
CA LYS A 97 7.24 -15.70 5.02
C LYS A 97 6.14 -16.57 5.63
N PRO A 98 6.17 -17.89 5.37
CA PRO A 98 5.34 -18.85 6.10
C PRO A 98 5.40 -18.68 7.62
N LEU A 99 4.30 -19.04 8.28
CA LEU A 99 4.18 -18.94 9.72
C LEU A 99 5.33 -19.71 10.41
N GLY A 100 5.94 -19.10 11.41
CA GLY A 100 7.07 -19.68 12.16
C GLY A 100 8.46 -19.39 11.58
N LEU A 101 8.57 -18.82 10.37
CA LEU A 101 9.86 -18.43 9.77
C LEU A 101 10.24 -16.95 9.99
N GLY A 102 9.43 -16.23 10.76
CA GLY A 102 9.60 -14.80 11.04
C GLY A 102 9.18 -13.91 9.87
N THR A 103 9.06 -12.59 10.11
CA THR A 103 8.81 -11.60 9.06
C THR A 103 9.97 -10.60 9.09
N ASN A 104 10.62 -10.37 7.94
CA ASN A 104 11.70 -9.39 7.85
C ASN A 104 11.15 -8.11 7.23
N LEU A 105 10.68 -7.20 8.08
CA LEU A 105 10.12 -5.91 7.66
C LEU A 105 11.22 -4.85 7.75
N THR A 106 11.78 -4.48 6.61
CA THR A 106 12.74 -3.36 6.50
C THR A 106 12.02 -2.01 6.43
N ILE A 107 10.72 -2.02 6.12
CA ILE A 107 9.85 -0.85 6.03
C ILE A 107 8.85 -0.92 7.17
N ASN A 108 8.85 0.09 8.04
CA ASN A 108 7.96 0.23 9.19
C ASN A 108 6.90 1.33 9.00
N SER A 109 7.05 2.15 7.97
CA SER A 109 6.13 3.25 7.65
C SER A 109 6.13 3.53 6.15
N ILE A 110 4.96 3.82 5.62
CA ILE A 110 4.72 4.20 4.23
C ILE A 110 3.93 5.51 4.23
N ARG A 111 4.39 6.49 3.47
CA ARG A 111 3.71 7.78 3.33
C ARG A 111 3.23 7.99 1.91
N LEU A 112 1.92 8.12 1.74
CA LEU A 112 1.32 8.51 0.47
C LEU A 112 1.03 10.01 0.45
N LYS A 113 1.42 10.69 -0.62
CA LYS A 113 1.20 12.12 -0.84
C LYS A 113 0.26 12.32 -2.02
N ASN A 114 -0.74 13.18 -1.89
CA ASN A 114 -1.48 13.72 -3.02
C ASN A 114 -0.95 15.12 -3.38
N SER A 115 -0.38 15.27 -4.58
CA SER A 115 0.26 16.51 -5.04
C SER A 115 -0.71 17.65 -5.35
N ILE A 116 -1.99 17.36 -5.63
CA ILE A 116 -3.00 18.38 -5.98
C ILE A 116 -3.43 19.17 -4.73
N ILE A 117 -3.61 18.47 -3.61
CA ILE A 117 -4.05 19.07 -2.33
C ILE A 117 -2.92 19.21 -1.31
N SER A 118 -1.70 18.77 -1.65
CA SER A 118 -0.52 18.77 -0.77
C SER A 118 -0.75 18.11 0.59
N GLN A 119 -1.59 17.07 0.62
CA GLN A 119 -1.88 16.30 1.83
C GLN A 119 -1.25 14.91 1.78
N CYS A 120 -0.89 14.43 2.96
CA CYS A 120 -0.22 13.17 3.20
C CYS A 120 -1.07 12.27 4.11
N LEU A 121 -0.86 10.97 3.96
CA LEU A 121 -1.43 9.92 4.79
C LEU A 121 -0.35 8.88 5.09
N ASP A 122 -0.26 8.51 6.37
CA ASP A 122 0.71 7.53 6.86
C ASP A 122 0.06 6.17 7.13
N ILE A 123 0.78 5.13 6.72
CA ILE A 123 0.51 3.73 7.01
C ILE A 123 1.69 3.21 7.82
N THR A 124 1.43 2.66 8.99
CA THR A 124 2.46 2.10 9.87
C THR A 124 2.38 0.58 9.90
N ILE A 125 3.53 -0.06 9.91
CA ILE A 125 3.66 -1.52 9.99
C ILE A 125 4.47 -1.83 11.25
N SER A 126 3.83 -2.47 12.21
CA SER A 126 4.51 -2.92 13.42
C SER A 126 5.52 -4.04 13.11
N PRO A 127 6.53 -4.25 13.98
CA PRO A 127 7.47 -5.37 13.83
C PRO A 127 6.81 -6.76 13.80
N ILE A 128 5.61 -6.88 14.38
CA ILE A 128 4.80 -8.10 14.37
C ILE A 128 3.83 -8.18 13.17
N GLY A 129 3.95 -7.26 12.20
CA GLY A 129 3.19 -7.28 10.95
C GLY A 129 1.74 -6.81 11.04
N ILE A 130 1.34 -6.13 12.11
CA ILE A 130 0.07 -5.38 12.15
C ILE A 130 0.22 -4.12 11.30
N VAL A 131 -0.69 -3.94 10.34
CA VAL A 131 -0.76 -2.76 9.47
C VAL A 131 -1.85 -1.83 9.98
N GLU A 132 -1.48 -0.58 10.27
CA GLU A 132 -2.39 0.47 10.71
C GLU A 132 -2.35 1.64 9.73
N MET A 133 -3.51 2.22 9.46
CA MET A 133 -3.64 3.39 8.60
C MET A 133 -4.22 4.54 9.41
N ASN A 134 -3.51 5.66 9.48
CA ASN A 134 -4.08 6.87 10.05
C ASN A 134 -4.99 7.54 9.00
N GLU A 135 -6.30 7.48 9.18
CA GLU A 135 -7.25 8.10 8.24
C GLU A 135 -7.23 9.65 8.26
N THR A 136 -6.50 10.24 9.21
CA THR A 136 -6.34 11.68 9.33
C THR A 136 -5.31 12.18 8.33
N LEU A 137 -5.74 13.05 7.42
CA LEU A 137 -4.87 13.70 6.45
C LEU A 137 -4.16 14.87 7.11
N PHE A 138 -2.88 15.06 6.78
CA PHE A 138 -2.08 16.19 7.28
C PHE A 138 -1.35 16.87 6.11
N SER A 139 -0.92 18.11 6.31
CA SER A 139 -0.09 18.78 5.30
C SER A 139 1.22 18.03 5.14
N CYS A 140 1.53 17.67 3.90
CA CYS A 140 2.92 17.43 3.53
C CYS A 140 3.68 18.77 3.55
#